data_AF-Q5HY25-F1
#
_entry.id   AF-Q5HY25-F1
#
_cell.length_a   1.000
_cell.length_b   1.000
_cell.length_c   1.000
_cell.angle_alpha   90.00
_cell.angle_beta   90.00
_cell.angle_gamma   90.00
#
_symmetry.space_group_name_H-M   'P 1'
#
loop_
_entity.id
_entity.type
_entity.pdbx_description
1 polymer ?
#
loop_
_entity_poly.entity_id
_entity_poly.type
_entity_poly.pdbx_seq_one_letter_code
_entity_poly.pdbx_strand_id
1 'polypeptide(L)'
;MTPDELYSRFEAFDAKWAFSAYDRFIDSMEPEARDLLRRKEHGGKAYVAVFGNTQVGKTTLILDLMGIVVDKSARVSKVLRGGRSHGKSATPTAMEYCRSPDTKWRLKTAGNINDYADDIEMEKALGELREKMEERALDAPEACTVSIPSDCFSDDGAGGLDVRIVDLPGDKPSNLAEQEHVKEMAKRYLLSADLVLLVGKGDHLAFLQPGELTLPVIEDWQRIPSRFRVVTTYSFTAESVRNRILRDKGAASLENVRQELIGQIQRFDSPFSEAAKNPKLYFPLEFGDSWRKVEETQPDFYRLFRPRSRLRRRTFSATCTNLSLRSPVSMAHLMQTLRSAN
;
A
#
# COMPACT_ATOMS: atom_id res chain seq x y z
N MET A 1 -25.08 -20.81 36.43
CA MET A 1 -24.07 -20.29 35.50
C MET A 1 -24.50 -20.70 34.11
N THR A 2 -24.85 -19.72 33.27
CA THR A 2 -25.39 -20.00 31.94
C THR A 2 -24.28 -20.27 30.92
N PRO A 3 -24.55 -20.97 29.81
CA PRO A 3 -23.59 -21.16 28.73
C PRO A 3 -22.99 -19.86 28.19
N ASP A 4 -23.77 -18.77 28.20
CA ASP A 4 -23.33 -17.43 27.77
C ASP A 4 -22.30 -16.81 28.75
N GLU A 5 -22.46 -17.01 30.06
CA GLU A 5 -21.48 -16.56 31.07
C GLU A 5 -20.15 -17.34 30.99
N LEU A 6 -20.21 -18.61 30.56
CA LEU A 6 -19.04 -19.43 30.27
C LEU A 6 -18.35 -18.99 28.97
N TYR A 7 -19.12 -18.67 27.92
CA TYR A 7 -18.61 -18.19 26.63
C TYR A 7 -17.88 -16.85 26.77
N SER A 8 -18.48 -15.88 27.48
CA SER A 8 -17.85 -14.57 27.71
C SER A 8 -16.61 -14.63 28.61
N ARG A 9 -16.55 -15.59 29.56
CA ARG A 9 -15.32 -15.82 30.36
C ARG A 9 -14.23 -16.51 29.55
N PHE A 10 -14.57 -17.41 28.62
CA PHE A 10 -13.61 -18.03 27.71
C PHE A 10 -13.02 -17.01 26.72
N GLU A 11 -13.83 -16.14 26.12
CA GLU A 11 -13.34 -15.05 25.26
C GLU A 11 -12.44 -14.06 26.01
N ALA A 12 -12.76 -13.74 27.27
CA ALA A 12 -11.95 -12.85 28.10
C ALA A 12 -10.61 -13.49 28.55
N PHE A 13 -10.58 -14.81 28.76
CA PHE A 13 -9.35 -15.56 29.06
C PHE A 13 -8.48 -15.74 27.81
N ASP A 14 -9.10 -15.92 26.65
CA ASP A 14 -8.40 -16.00 25.36
C ASP A 14 -7.79 -14.65 24.93
N ALA A 15 -8.48 -13.55 25.23
CA ALA A 15 -7.95 -12.22 24.99
C ALA A 15 -6.71 -11.93 25.86
N LYS A 16 -6.71 -12.30 27.15
CA LYS A 16 -5.59 -12.02 28.06
C LYS A 16 -4.29 -12.70 27.64
N TRP A 17 -4.32 -13.96 27.18
CA TRP A 17 -3.10 -14.59 26.69
C TRP A 17 -2.63 -13.95 25.38
N ALA A 18 -3.54 -13.54 24.50
CA ALA A 18 -3.19 -12.89 23.24
C ALA A 18 -2.53 -11.52 23.50
N PHE A 19 -3.03 -10.76 24.47
CA PHE A 19 -2.38 -9.54 24.95
C PHE A 19 -1.03 -9.83 25.62
N SER A 20 -0.94 -10.79 26.54
CA SER A 20 0.36 -11.12 27.17
C SER A 20 1.39 -11.75 26.22
N ALA A 21 0.96 -12.41 25.15
CA ALA A 21 1.85 -12.89 24.09
C ALA A 21 2.25 -11.74 23.15
N TYR A 22 1.34 -10.80 22.90
CA TYR A 22 1.62 -9.58 22.15
C TYR A 22 2.63 -8.72 22.90
N ASP A 23 2.42 -8.49 24.19
CA ASP A 23 3.35 -7.77 25.06
C ASP A 23 4.72 -8.45 25.05
N ARG A 24 4.78 -9.78 25.16
CA ARG A 24 6.04 -10.53 25.03
C ARG A 24 6.70 -10.43 23.65
N PHE A 25 5.91 -10.39 22.58
CA PHE A 25 6.41 -10.21 21.21
C PHE A 25 6.93 -8.79 21.00
N ILE A 26 6.20 -7.78 21.44
CA ILE A 26 6.61 -6.37 21.48
C ILE A 26 7.88 -6.21 22.33
N ASP A 27 7.95 -6.93 23.46
CA ASP A 27 9.12 -6.97 24.33
C ASP A 27 10.30 -7.76 23.77
N SER A 28 10.08 -8.58 22.75
CA SER A 28 11.12 -9.27 21.98
C SER A 28 11.60 -8.46 20.77
N MET A 29 10.89 -7.40 20.38
CA MET A 29 11.33 -6.52 19.30
C MET A 29 12.50 -5.64 19.72
N GLU A 30 13.31 -5.23 18.74
CA GLU A 30 14.32 -4.21 18.95
C GLU A 30 13.68 -2.91 19.46
N PRO A 31 14.38 -2.16 20.35
CA PRO A 31 13.84 -0.99 21.02
C PRO A 31 13.17 0.02 20.08
N GLU A 32 13.73 0.21 18.89
CA GLU A 32 13.22 1.14 17.88
C GLU A 32 11.89 0.70 17.26
N ALA A 33 11.72 -0.60 16.98
CA ALA A 33 10.46 -1.16 16.47
C ALA A 33 9.36 -1.15 17.55
N ARG A 34 9.75 -1.35 18.82
CA ARG A 34 8.87 -1.22 19.99
C ARG A 34 8.38 0.20 20.18
N ASP A 35 9.28 1.18 20.08
CA ASP A 35 8.93 2.60 20.20
C ASP A 35 8.02 3.06 19.06
N LEU A 36 8.22 2.57 17.83
CA LEU A 36 7.34 2.86 16.70
C LEU A 36 5.90 2.37 16.95
N LEU A 37 5.76 1.16 17.52
CA LEU A 37 4.47 0.57 17.88
C LEU A 37 3.80 1.29 19.05
N ARG A 38 4.57 1.78 20.04
CA ARG A 38 4.02 2.59 21.15
C ARG A 38 3.63 4.01 20.74
N ARG A 39 4.33 4.60 19.77
CA ARG A 39 3.96 5.88 19.15
C ARG A 39 2.67 5.76 18.33
N LYS A 40 2.37 4.58 17.78
CA LYS A 40 1.10 4.26 17.09
C LYS A 40 -0.11 4.41 18.01
N GLU A 41 0.01 3.99 19.28
CA GLU A 41 -1.07 4.14 20.28
C GLU A 41 -1.37 5.61 20.61
N HIS A 42 -0.39 6.50 20.47
CA HIS A 42 -0.54 7.93 20.76
C HIS A 42 -1.05 8.76 19.56
N GLY A 43 -1.06 8.21 18.34
CA GLY A 43 -1.37 8.94 17.10
C GLY A 43 -2.74 8.66 16.46
N GLY A 44 -3.46 7.62 16.89
CA GLY A 44 -4.88 7.35 16.58
C GLY A 44 -5.26 7.01 15.12
N LYS A 45 -4.39 7.22 14.12
CA LYS A 45 -4.67 6.97 12.70
C LYS A 45 -4.21 5.59 12.24
N ALA A 46 -5.01 4.92 11.42
CA ALA A 46 -4.62 3.65 10.80
C ALA A 46 -3.35 3.79 9.97
N TYR A 47 -2.50 2.77 10.05
CA TYR A 47 -1.19 2.70 9.41
C TYR A 47 -1.21 1.69 8.25
N VAL A 48 -1.04 2.19 7.03
CA VAL A 48 -1.14 1.42 5.78
C VAL A 48 0.23 1.35 5.11
N ALA A 49 0.75 0.15 4.88
CA ALA A 49 1.97 -0.05 4.13
C ALA A 49 1.67 -0.46 2.68
N VAL A 50 2.37 0.13 1.72
CA VAL A 50 2.23 -0.19 0.30
C VAL A 50 3.44 -0.95 -0.18
N PHE A 51 3.21 -2.19 -0.63
CA PHE A 51 4.25 -3.12 -1.03
C PHE A 51 3.98 -3.67 -2.43
N GLY A 52 5.05 -3.99 -3.16
CA GLY A 52 4.97 -4.64 -4.47
C GLY A 52 6.14 -4.27 -5.38
N ASN A 53 6.17 -4.91 -6.56
CA ASN A 53 7.29 -4.81 -7.47
C ASN A 53 7.65 -3.37 -7.85
N THR A 54 8.87 -3.19 -8.33
CA THR A 54 9.24 -1.92 -8.97
C THR A 54 8.33 -1.66 -10.17
N GLN A 55 7.97 -0.39 -10.39
CA GLN A 55 7.21 0.06 -11.57
C GLN A 55 5.77 -0.47 -11.70
N VAL A 56 5.16 -0.93 -10.61
CA VAL A 56 3.73 -1.28 -10.59
C VAL A 56 2.82 -0.07 -10.36
N GLY A 57 3.38 1.10 -10.03
CA GLY A 57 2.62 2.34 -9.81
C GLY A 57 2.23 2.61 -8.35
N LYS A 58 3.00 2.14 -7.36
CA LYS A 58 2.73 2.35 -5.92
C LYS A 58 2.61 3.83 -5.54
N THR A 59 3.62 4.63 -5.84
CA THR A 59 3.60 6.07 -5.55
C THR A 59 2.42 6.76 -6.25
N THR A 60 2.16 6.44 -7.52
CA THR A 60 1.01 7.00 -8.26
C THR A 60 -0.33 6.62 -7.63
N LEU A 61 -0.48 5.37 -7.14
CA LEU A 61 -1.66 4.96 -6.37
C LEU A 61 -1.79 5.85 -5.14
N ILE A 62 -0.73 6.01 -4.34
CA ILE A 62 -0.78 6.79 -3.10
C ILE A 62 -1.19 8.24 -3.38
N LEU A 63 -0.59 8.88 -4.40
CA LEU A 63 -0.95 10.25 -4.80
C LEU A 63 -2.42 10.37 -5.22
N ASP A 64 -2.95 9.39 -5.94
CA ASP A 64 -4.36 9.33 -6.33
C ASP A 64 -5.27 9.23 -5.10
N LEU A 65 -4.89 8.41 -4.11
CA LEU A 65 -5.64 8.26 -2.85
C LEU A 65 -5.59 9.50 -1.96
N MET A 66 -4.50 10.25 -2.04
CA MET A 66 -4.34 11.52 -1.31
C MET A 66 -5.13 12.66 -1.94
N GLY A 67 -5.72 12.47 -3.13
CA GLY A 67 -6.52 13.49 -3.80
C GLY A 67 -5.69 14.53 -4.57
N ILE A 68 -4.48 14.16 -5.01
CA ILE A 68 -3.71 14.98 -5.95
C ILE A 68 -4.52 15.14 -7.25
N VAL A 69 -4.68 16.38 -7.72
CA VAL A 69 -5.43 16.63 -8.95
C VAL A 69 -4.71 16.02 -10.15
N VAL A 70 -5.47 15.48 -11.10
CA VAL A 70 -4.96 14.74 -12.25
C VAL A 70 -3.91 15.55 -13.03
N ASP A 71 -4.14 16.85 -13.19
CA ASP A 71 -3.25 17.74 -13.96
C ASP A 71 -1.91 18.00 -13.26
N LYS A 72 -1.87 17.88 -11.92
CA LYS A 72 -0.64 18.05 -11.12
C LYS A 72 0.09 16.73 -10.86
N SER A 73 -0.55 15.59 -11.10
CA SER A 73 0.00 14.25 -10.87
C SER A 73 1.32 14.00 -11.60
N ALA A 74 1.46 14.47 -12.85
CA ALA A 74 2.70 14.31 -13.63
C ALA A 74 3.86 15.14 -13.05
N ARG A 75 3.57 16.40 -12.62
CA ARG A 75 4.52 17.28 -11.95
C ARG A 75 5.05 16.64 -10.67
N VAL A 76 4.13 16.26 -9.77
CA VAL A 76 4.46 15.63 -8.49
C VAL A 76 5.22 14.33 -8.71
N SER A 77 4.74 13.45 -9.60
CA SER A 77 5.41 12.18 -9.89
C SER A 77 6.83 12.38 -10.44
N LYS A 78 7.10 13.44 -11.21
CA LYS A 78 8.45 13.75 -11.69
C LYS A 78 9.37 14.08 -10.51
N VAL A 79 8.97 15.02 -9.65
CA VAL A 79 9.75 15.45 -8.49
C VAL A 79 10.05 14.28 -7.57
N LEU A 80 9.04 13.46 -7.25
CA LEU A 80 9.19 12.30 -6.36
C LEU A 80 10.13 11.21 -6.88
N ARG A 81 10.48 11.25 -8.18
CA ARG A 81 11.44 10.31 -8.78
C ARG A 81 12.89 10.75 -8.64
N GLY A 82 13.16 11.96 -8.15
CA GLY A 82 14.51 12.45 -7.83
C GLY A 82 15.50 12.27 -8.99
N GLY A 83 15.12 12.67 -10.21
CA GLY A 83 15.98 12.58 -11.40
C GLY A 83 16.14 11.18 -12.03
N ARG A 84 15.52 10.12 -11.48
CA ARG A 84 15.64 8.76 -12.05
C ARG A 84 14.92 8.66 -13.39
N SER A 85 15.45 7.89 -14.35
CA SER A 85 14.77 7.57 -15.61
C SER A 85 13.65 6.55 -15.42
N HIS A 86 12.61 6.57 -16.26
CA HIS A 86 11.57 5.54 -16.27
C HIS A 86 12.22 4.16 -16.43
N GLY A 87 11.77 3.17 -15.66
CA GLY A 87 12.40 1.84 -15.64
C GLY A 87 13.36 1.59 -14.47
N LYS A 88 13.56 2.56 -13.56
CA LYS A 88 14.36 2.37 -12.34
C LYS A 88 13.52 2.59 -11.07
N SER A 89 13.91 1.93 -9.98
CA SER A 89 13.37 2.20 -8.64
C SER A 89 13.53 3.69 -8.32
N ALA A 90 12.43 4.32 -7.93
CA ALA A 90 12.31 5.76 -7.67
C ALA A 90 12.26 6.08 -6.18
N THR A 91 11.70 5.18 -5.37
CA THR A 91 11.56 5.33 -3.93
C THR A 91 12.85 4.84 -3.24
N PRO A 92 13.69 5.73 -2.67
CA PRO A 92 14.99 5.36 -2.09
C PRO A 92 14.86 4.61 -0.77
N THR A 93 13.87 4.96 0.05
CA THR A 93 13.64 4.43 1.39
C THR A 93 12.14 4.48 1.71
N ALA A 94 11.71 4.05 2.88
CA ALA A 94 10.32 4.22 3.30
C ALA A 94 9.93 5.71 3.32
N MET A 95 8.82 6.02 2.65
CA MET A 95 8.34 7.39 2.45
C MET A 95 6.91 7.56 2.93
N GLU A 96 6.63 8.64 3.64
CA GLU A 96 5.28 9.13 3.93
C GLU A 96 5.01 10.39 3.13
N TYR A 97 3.84 10.47 2.50
CA TYR A 97 3.43 11.65 1.75
C TYR A 97 2.30 12.36 2.51
N CYS A 98 2.41 13.68 2.66
CA CYS A 98 1.38 14.49 3.28
C CYS A 98 1.11 15.78 2.49
N ARG A 99 -0.04 16.40 2.75
CA ARG A 99 -0.34 17.74 2.23
C ARG A 99 0.44 18.77 3.03
N SER A 100 1.18 19.61 2.34
CA SER A 100 1.85 20.77 2.92
C SER A 100 0.80 21.82 3.36
N PRO A 101 1.01 22.55 4.47
CA PRO A 101 0.11 23.65 4.88
C PRO A 101 0.12 24.84 3.91
N ASP A 102 1.11 24.91 3.02
CA ASP A 102 1.30 25.97 2.03
C ASP A 102 1.75 25.39 0.68
N THR A 103 2.13 26.27 -0.24
CA THR A 103 2.57 25.91 -1.60
C THR A 103 4.03 25.46 -1.67
N LYS A 104 4.70 25.20 -0.54
CA LYS A 104 6.10 24.78 -0.51
C LYS A 104 6.25 23.28 -0.36
N TRP A 105 7.31 22.76 -0.95
CA TRP A 105 7.79 21.42 -0.70
C TRP A 105 8.49 21.36 0.65
N ARG A 106 8.33 20.24 1.38
CA ARG A 106 9.14 19.95 2.57
C ARG A 106 9.60 18.51 2.59
N LEU A 107 10.83 18.29 3.03
CA LEU A 107 11.37 16.96 3.29
C LEU A 107 11.77 16.85 4.76
N LYS A 108 11.21 15.87 5.46
CA LYS A 108 11.62 15.48 6.80
C LYS A 108 12.50 14.23 6.74
N THR A 109 13.74 14.34 7.19
CA THR A 109 14.72 13.23 7.28
C THR A 109 15.40 13.27 8.64
N ALA A 110 15.50 12.13 9.34
CA ALA A 110 16.18 12.02 10.64
C ALA A 110 15.80 13.13 11.65
N GLY A 111 14.52 13.53 11.68
CA GLY A 111 14.03 14.60 12.57
C GLY A 111 14.21 16.03 12.07
N ASN A 112 15.01 16.27 11.02
CA ASN A 112 15.20 17.58 10.40
C ASN A 112 14.13 17.83 9.34
N ILE A 113 13.57 19.04 9.29
CA ILE A 113 12.61 19.48 8.27
C ILE A 113 13.27 20.57 7.44
N ASN A 114 13.35 20.36 6.12
CA ASN A 114 13.85 21.34 5.18
C ASN A 114 12.72 21.79 4.25
N ASP A 115 12.62 23.10 4.04
CA ASP A 115 11.72 23.71 3.06
C ASP A 115 12.46 23.87 1.72
N TYR A 116 11.77 23.56 0.62
CA TYR A 116 12.28 23.74 -0.74
C TYR A 116 11.36 24.66 -1.52
N ALA A 117 11.95 25.62 -2.22
CA ALA A 117 11.21 26.69 -2.87
C ALA A 117 10.49 26.21 -4.14
N ASP A 118 11.08 25.23 -4.84
CA ASP A 118 10.57 24.76 -6.12
C ASP A 118 10.75 23.24 -6.34
N ASP A 119 10.25 22.80 -7.49
CA ASP A 119 10.30 21.40 -7.93
C ASP A 119 11.73 20.90 -8.18
N ILE A 120 12.64 21.78 -8.61
CA ILE A 120 14.02 21.43 -8.97
C ILE A 120 14.83 21.17 -7.70
N GLU A 121 14.72 22.05 -6.72
CA GLU A 121 15.39 21.89 -5.43
C GLU A 121 14.92 20.61 -4.71
N MET A 122 13.61 20.36 -4.71
CA MET A 122 13.05 19.14 -4.13
C MET A 122 13.48 17.88 -4.90
N GLU A 123 13.47 17.91 -6.23
CA GLU A 123 13.93 16.81 -7.07
C GLU A 123 15.40 16.48 -6.78
N LYS A 124 16.25 17.50 -6.64
CA LYS A 124 17.66 17.34 -6.27
C LYS A 124 17.82 16.73 -4.87
N ALA A 125 17.09 17.23 -3.88
CA ALA A 125 17.16 16.72 -2.51
C ALA A 125 16.75 15.24 -2.41
N LEU A 126 15.74 14.82 -3.17
CA LEU A 126 15.34 13.41 -3.25
C LEU A 126 16.39 12.55 -4.00
N GLY A 127 17.08 13.12 -4.98
CA GLY A 127 18.23 12.50 -5.62
C GLY A 127 19.39 12.26 -4.64
N GLU A 128 19.76 13.28 -3.87
CA GLU A 128 20.81 13.18 -2.83
C GLU A 128 20.45 12.15 -1.75
N LEU A 129 19.17 12.05 -1.37
CA LEU A 129 18.70 11.02 -0.44
C LEU A 129 18.92 9.60 -0.98
N ARG A 130 18.73 9.42 -2.29
CA ARG A 130 18.96 8.14 -2.96
C ARG A 130 20.45 7.81 -3.01
N GLU A 131 21.30 8.77 -3.35
CA GLU A 131 22.76 8.60 -3.37
C GLU A 131 23.26 8.15 -1.98
N LYS A 132 22.82 8.82 -0.91
CA LYS A 132 23.14 8.41 0.46
C LYS A 132 22.69 6.98 0.78
N MET A 133 21.53 6.53 0.29
CA MET A 133 21.07 5.15 0.48
C MET A 133 21.99 4.17 -0.27
N GLU A 134 22.31 4.46 -1.52
CA GLU A 134 23.17 3.61 -2.35
C GLU A 134 24.60 3.51 -1.77
N GLU A 135 25.08 4.55 -1.10
CA GLU A 135 26.38 4.62 -0.40
C GLU A 135 26.36 4.05 1.03
N ARG A 136 25.21 3.56 1.52
CA ARG A 136 25.01 3.15 2.93
C ARG A 136 25.30 4.27 3.95
N ALA A 137 25.18 5.52 3.52
CA ALA A 137 25.34 6.71 4.34
C ALA A 137 23.99 7.32 4.77
N LEU A 138 22.87 6.70 4.39
CA LEU A 138 21.54 7.16 4.76
C LEU A 138 21.22 6.80 6.22
N ASP A 139 21.24 7.80 7.08
CA ASP A 139 20.68 7.71 8.43
C ASP A 139 19.17 8.03 8.38
N ALA A 140 18.34 6.99 8.38
CA ALA A 140 16.88 7.11 8.31
C ALA A 140 16.21 6.11 9.28
N PRO A 141 16.21 6.40 10.60
CA PRO A 141 15.56 5.54 11.59
C PRO A 141 14.04 5.48 11.38
N GLU A 142 13.46 6.56 10.86
CA GLU A 142 12.02 6.71 10.56
C GLU A 142 11.78 6.95 9.06
N ALA A 143 10.53 6.79 8.63
CA ALA A 143 10.13 7.03 7.26
C ALA A 143 10.32 8.52 6.94
N CYS A 144 10.90 8.81 5.78
CA CYS A 144 11.08 10.18 5.34
C CYS A 144 9.71 10.77 4.98
N THR A 145 9.41 11.97 5.47
CA THR A 145 8.12 12.61 5.16
C THR A 145 8.30 13.64 4.06
N VAL A 146 7.53 13.51 2.98
CA VAL A 146 7.46 14.49 1.89
C VAL A 146 6.14 15.24 1.97
N SER A 147 6.21 16.54 2.27
CA SER A 147 5.06 17.44 2.20
C SER A 147 4.92 17.99 0.79
N ILE A 148 3.82 17.65 0.13
CA ILE A 148 3.48 18.07 -1.23
C ILE A 148 2.75 19.43 -1.18
N PRO A 149 3.11 20.41 -2.01
CA PRO A 149 2.45 21.71 -2.09
C PRO A 149 0.92 21.64 -2.10
N SER A 150 0.28 22.51 -1.34
CA SER A 150 -1.18 22.51 -1.13
C SER A 150 -1.99 22.71 -2.41
N ASP A 151 -1.43 23.38 -3.42
CA ASP A 151 -1.99 23.66 -4.75
C ASP A 151 -2.00 22.43 -5.68
N CYS A 152 -1.34 21.34 -5.27
CA CYS A 152 -1.39 20.06 -5.98
C CYS A 152 -2.63 19.22 -5.62
N PHE A 153 -3.40 19.63 -4.61
CA PHE A 153 -4.56 18.90 -4.10
C PHE A 153 -5.87 19.53 -4.58
N SER A 154 -6.93 18.72 -4.62
CA SER A 154 -8.28 19.22 -4.92
C SER A 154 -8.87 19.99 -3.74
N ASP A 155 -9.56 21.11 -4.02
CA ASP A 155 -10.25 21.95 -3.03
C ASP A 155 -11.58 21.35 -2.54
N ASP A 156 -12.08 20.32 -3.22
CA ASP A 156 -13.19 19.50 -2.75
C ASP A 156 -12.72 18.79 -1.47
N GLY A 157 -13.10 19.34 -0.31
CA GLY A 157 -12.75 18.88 1.04
C GLY A 157 -13.21 17.46 1.43
N ALA A 158 -13.41 16.56 0.45
CA ALA A 158 -13.79 15.16 0.59
C ALA A 158 -12.62 14.17 0.31
N GLY A 159 -11.39 14.63 0.07
CA GLY A 159 -10.44 13.83 -0.71
C GLY A 159 -9.23 13.19 0.00
N GLY A 160 -8.92 13.54 1.25
CA GLY A 160 -7.75 12.99 1.94
C GLY A 160 -8.10 11.77 2.78
N LEU A 161 -7.44 10.64 2.56
CA LEU A 161 -7.45 9.54 3.51
C LEU A 161 -6.91 10.03 4.87
N ASP A 162 -7.69 9.87 5.94
CA ASP A 162 -7.20 10.13 7.31
C ASP A 162 -6.40 8.92 7.83
N VAL A 163 -5.44 8.46 7.03
CA VAL A 163 -4.57 7.33 7.33
C VAL A 163 -3.12 7.69 7.02
N ARG A 164 -2.20 7.08 7.76
CA ARG A 164 -0.77 7.19 7.45
C ARG A 164 -0.43 6.12 6.43
N ILE A 165 0.04 6.54 5.26
CA ILE A 165 0.42 5.62 4.18
C ILE A 165 1.94 5.69 4.01
N VAL A 166 2.60 4.54 4.17
CA VAL A 166 4.03 4.37 3.90
C VAL A 166 4.22 3.67 2.56
N ASP A 167 4.90 4.35 1.63
CA ASP A 167 5.42 3.78 0.39
C ASP A 167 6.73 3.06 0.67
N LEU A 168 6.77 1.77 0.39
CA LEU A 168 7.98 0.98 0.54
C LEU A 168 8.75 0.90 -0.79
N PRO A 169 10.09 0.87 -0.75
CA PRO A 169 10.89 0.61 -1.94
C PRO A 169 10.50 -0.75 -2.57
N GLY A 170 10.67 -0.88 -3.89
CA GLY A 170 10.27 -2.08 -4.61
C GLY A 170 11.12 -3.31 -4.26
N ASP A 171 10.54 -4.50 -4.40
CA ASP A 171 11.02 -5.77 -3.84
C ASP A 171 12.14 -6.49 -4.62
N LYS A 172 12.47 -6.03 -5.82
CA LYS A 172 13.54 -6.59 -6.66
C LYS A 172 14.57 -5.53 -7.07
N PRO A 173 15.33 -4.97 -6.13
CA PRO A 173 16.42 -4.07 -6.48
C PRO A 173 17.58 -4.84 -7.11
N SER A 174 18.27 -4.18 -8.04
CA SER A 174 19.45 -4.76 -8.71
C SER A 174 20.75 -4.58 -7.91
N ASN A 175 20.75 -3.72 -6.89
CA ASN A 175 21.90 -3.43 -6.04
C ASN A 175 21.75 -4.12 -4.68
N LEU A 176 22.81 -4.73 -4.17
CA LEU A 176 22.86 -5.39 -2.86
C LEU A 176 22.53 -4.43 -1.71
N ALA A 177 23.05 -3.20 -1.74
CA ALA A 177 22.76 -2.20 -0.70
C ALA A 177 21.26 -1.86 -0.65
N GLU A 178 20.62 -1.71 -1.82
CA GLU A 178 19.19 -1.48 -1.91
C GLU A 178 18.39 -2.73 -1.48
N GLN A 179 18.90 -3.95 -1.73
CA GLN A 179 18.24 -5.19 -1.29
C GLN A 179 18.25 -5.35 0.24
N GLU A 180 19.38 -5.06 0.87
CA GLU A 180 19.52 -5.04 2.33
C GLU A 180 18.57 -4.00 2.92
N HIS A 181 18.58 -2.78 2.37
CA HIS A 181 17.72 -1.68 2.80
C HIS A 181 16.23 -2.00 2.66
N VAL A 182 15.80 -2.52 1.50
CA VAL A 182 14.40 -2.93 1.26
C VAL A 182 13.94 -3.96 2.29
N LYS A 183 14.78 -4.96 2.61
CA LYS A 183 14.46 -5.97 3.61
C LYS A 183 14.33 -5.38 5.01
N GLU A 184 15.20 -4.44 5.38
CA GLU A 184 15.12 -3.74 6.66
C GLU A 184 13.82 -2.91 6.76
N MET A 185 13.53 -2.10 5.74
CA MET A 185 12.31 -1.28 5.69
C MET A 185 11.06 -2.16 5.74
N ALA A 186 11.04 -3.26 4.98
CA ALA A 186 9.94 -4.22 5.00
C ALA A 186 9.71 -4.80 6.41
N LYS A 187 10.77 -5.25 7.10
CA LYS A 187 10.66 -5.74 8.48
C LYS A 187 10.11 -4.68 9.41
N ARG A 188 10.64 -3.44 9.35
CA ARG A 188 10.23 -2.34 10.24
C ARG A 188 8.77 -1.94 10.05
N TYR A 189 8.32 -1.84 8.79
CA TYR A 189 7.03 -1.23 8.46
C TYR A 189 5.90 -2.22 8.17
N LEU A 190 6.16 -3.43 7.68
CA LEU A 190 5.10 -4.40 7.40
C LEU A 190 4.59 -5.10 8.66
N LEU A 191 5.47 -5.33 9.65
CA LEU A 191 5.08 -5.93 10.93
C LEU A 191 4.01 -5.11 11.65
N SER A 192 4.18 -3.79 11.66
CA SER A 192 3.35 -2.84 12.40
C SER A 192 2.14 -2.31 11.63
N ALA A 193 2.04 -2.60 10.33
CA ALA A 193 0.94 -2.16 9.46
C ALA A 193 -0.42 -2.74 9.88
N ASP A 194 -1.44 -1.88 10.02
CA ASP A 194 -2.84 -2.29 10.17
C ASP A 194 -3.38 -2.91 8.88
N LEU A 195 -2.89 -2.41 7.74
CA LEU A 195 -3.21 -2.90 6.41
C LEU A 195 -1.97 -2.89 5.53
N VAL A 196 -1.79 -3.97 4.77
CA VAL A 196 -0.79 -4.05 3.70
C VAL A 196 -1.49 -4.07 2.35
N LEU A 197 -1.10 -3.14 1.48
CA LEU A 197 -1.52 -3.12 0.09
C LEU A 197 -0.48 -3.87 -0.74
N LEU A 198 -0.88 -5.00 -1.33
CA LEU A 198 -0.06 -5.76 -2.28
C LEU A 198 -0.38 -5.25 -3.69
N VAL A 199 0.54 -4.46 -4.24
CA VAL A 199 0.35 -3.76 -5.52
C VAL A 199 1.09 -4.49 -6.63
N GLY A 200 0.39 -4.85 -7.70
CA GLY A 200 0.99 -5.42 -8.90
C GLY A 200 0.27 -4.97 -10.16
N LYS A 201 0.73 -5.43 -11.33
CA LYS A 201 0.03 -5.17 -12.60
C LYS A 201 -1.02 -6.26 -12.84
N GLY A 202 -2.18 -5.90 -13.39
CA GLY A 202 -3.28 -6.84 -13.64
C GLY A 202 -2.96 -7.90 -14.68
N ASP A 203 -1.98 -7.65 -15.56
CA ASP A 203 -1.45 -8.60 -16.55
C ASP A 203 -0.23 -9.40 -16.05
N HIS A 204 0.25 -9.11 -14.83
CA HIS A 204 1.42 -9.77 -14.25
C HIS A 204 1.20 -10.07 -12.76
N LEU A 205 0.46 -11.16 -12.48
CA LEU A 205 0.13 -11.61 -11.13
C LEU A 205 1.19 -12.53 -10.51
N ALA A 206 2.27 -12.84 -11.22
CA ALA A 206 3.31 -13.76 -10.74
C ALA A 206 3.91 -13.32 -9.40
N PHE A 207 3.92 -12.02 -9.08
CA PHE A 207 4.37 -11.53 -7.77
C PHE A 207 3.58 -12.06 -6.56
N LEU A 208 2.39 -12.63 -6.77
CA LEU A 208 1.59 -13.25 -5.71
C LEU A 208 1.84 -14.76 -5.56
N GLN A 209 2.71 -15.33 -6.41
CA GLN A 209 3.09 -16.73 -6.35
C GLN A 209 3.85 -17.04 -5.05
N PRO A 210 3.68 -18.27 -4.51
CA PRO A 210 4.53 -18.74 -3.42
C PRO A 210 6.02 -18.60 -3.76
N GLY A 211 6.80 -18.07 -2.82
CA GLY A 211 8.25 -17.87 -3.01
C GLY A 211 8.64 -16.60 -3.76
N GLU A 212 7.71 -15.88 -4.40
CA GLU A 212 8.00 -14.56 -4.99
C GLU A 212 7.98 -13.46 -3.92
N LEU A 213 7.02 -13.53 -3.00
CA LEU A 213 7.00 -12.72 -1.78
C LEU A 213 7.93 -13.34 -0.72
N THR A 214 9.22 -13.03 -0.82
CA THR A 214 10.26 -13.59 0.07
C THR A 214 10.42 -12.85 1.40
N LEU A 215 9.66 -11.78 1.61
CA LEU A 215 9.74 -11.00 2.84
C LEU A 215 8.89 -11.67 3.93
N PRO A 216 9.46 -11.86 5.14
CA PRO A 216 8.70 -12.30 6.29
C PRO A 216 7.47 -11.40 6.48
N VAL A 217 6.35 -11.95 6.96
CA VAL A 217 5.05 -11.28 7.17
C VAL A 217 4.11 -11.27 5.96
N ILE A 218 4.63 -11.25 4.73
CA ILE A 218 3.78 -11.13 3.52
C ILE A 218 3.78 -12.37 2.63
N GLU A 219 4.72 -13.29 2.83
CA GLU A 219 4.81 -14.58 2.12
C GLU A 219 3.51 -15.39 2.20
N ASP A 220 2.84 -15.35 3.36
CA ASP A 220 1.63 -16.10 3.69
C ASP A 220 0.36 -15.23 3.65
N TRP A 221 0.33 -14.18 2.83
CA TRP A 221 -0.80 -13.23 2.77
C TRP A 221 -2.18 -13.90 2.59
N GLN A 222 -2.22 -15.06 1.91
CA GLN A 222 -3.42 -15.85 1.65
C GLN A 222 -4.00 -16.51 2.90
N ARG A 223 -3.17 -16.71 3.95
CA ARG A 223 -3.57 -17.34 5.22
C ARG A 223 -4.24 -16.35 6.17
N ILE A 224 -3.82 -15.08 6.13
CA ILE A 224 -4.39 -14.00 6.96
C ILE A 224 -4.88 -12.85 6.08
N PRO A 225 -5.84 -13.11 5.16
CA PRO A 225 -6.22 -12.16 4.11
C PRO A 225 -6.88 -10.89 4.65
N SER A 226 -7.32 -10.87 5.91
CA SER A 226 -7.91 -9.68 6.55
C SER A 226 -6.94 -8.49 6.60
N ARG A 227 -5.62 -8.73 6.73
CA ARG A 227 -4.56 -7.71 6.75
C ARG A 227 -4.14 -7.23 5.37
N PHE A 228 -4.56 -7.90 4.31
CA PHE A 228 -4.08 -7.64 2.95
C PHE A 228 -5.17 -7.13 2.04
N ARG A 229 -4.82 -6.22 1.13
CA ARG A 229 -5.63 -5.90 -0.04
C ARG A 229 -4.76 -6.04 -1.27
N VAL A 230 -5.24 -6.80 -2.24
CA VAL A 230 -4.56 -6.97 -3.53
C VAL A 230 -5.04 -5.86 -4.45
N VAL A 231 -4.12 -4.99 -4.85
CA VAL A 231 -4.38 -3.88 -5.76
C VAL A 231 -3.69 -4.18 -7.07
N THR A 232 -4.46 -4.30 -8.15
CA THR A 232 -3.89 -4.47 -9.49
C THR A 232 -4.00 -3.18 -10.28
N THR A 233 -2.89 -2.72 -10.85
CA THR A 233 -2.81 -1.55 -11.73
C THR A 233 -2.87 -2.00 -13.18
N TYR A 234 -3.14 -1.09 -14.13
CA TYR A 234 -3.28 -1.46 -15.56
C TYR A 234 -4.36 -2.53 -15.81
N SER A 235 -5.33 -2.64 -14.89
CA SER A 235 -6.30 -3.75 -14.86
C SER A 235 -7.25 -3.73 -16.06
N PHE A 236 -7.38 -2.60 -16.74
CA PHE A 236 -8.33 -2.44 -17.85
C PHE A 236 -7.66 -2.04 -19.16
N THR A 237 -6.36 -1.73 -19.14
CA THR A 237 -5.61 -1.37 -20.35
C THR A 237 -5.09 -2.60 -21.10
N ALA A 238 -4.97 -3.74 -20.43
CA ALA A 238 -4.61 -5.01 -21.07
C ALA A 238 -5.58 -5.32 -22.22
N GLU A 239 -5.04 -5.57 -23.42
CA GLU A 239 -5.82 -5.77 -24.63
C GLU A 239 -6.81 -6.94 -24.52
N SER A 240 -6.41 -8.03 -23.86
CA SER A 240 -7.26 -9.19 -23.59
C SER A 240 -8.50 -8.83 -22.77
N VAL A 241 -8.31 -8.02 -21.71
CA VAL A 241 -9.39 -7.54 -20.85
C VAL A 241 -10.30 -6.57 -21.62
N ARG A 242 -9.73 -5.65 -22.40
CA ARG A 242 -10.48 -4.70 -23.25
C ARG A 242 -11.35 -5.42 -24.28
N ASN A 243 -10.75 -6.31 -25.06
CA ASN A 243 -11.43 -7.03 -26.13
C ASN A 243 -12.57 -7.90 -25.60
N ARG A 244 -12.46 -8.42 -24.38
CA ARG A 244 -13.55 -9.15 -23.74
C ARG A 244 -14.65 -8.22 -23.24
N ILE A 245 -14.30 -7.15 -22.52
CA ILE A 245 -15.26 -6.18 -22.00
C ILE A 245 -16.12 -5.57 -23.13
N LEU A 246 -15.49 -5.28 -24.28
CA LEU A 246 -16.16 -4.78 -25.47
C LEU A 246 -17.10 -5.83 -26.08
N ARG A 247 -16.66 -7.10 -26.15
CA ARG A 247 -17.51 -8.22 -26.61
C ARG A 247 -18.74 -8.43 -25.73
N ASP A 248 -18.59 -8.27 -24.42
CA ASP A 248 -19.68 -8.43 -23.45
C ASP A 248 -20.57 -7.16 -23.33
N LYS A 249 -20.39 -6.16 -24.21
CA LYS A 249 -21.11 -4.86 -24.18
C LYS A 249 -21.09 -4.17 -22.81
N GLY A 250 -20.02 -4.35 -22.02
CA GLY A 250 -19.91 -3.78 -20.68
C GLY A 250 -20.77 -4.46 -19.61
N ALA A 251 -21.30 -5.66 -19.87
CA ALA A 251 -21.94 -6.53 -18.89
C ALA A 251 -20.92 -7.17 -17.91
N ALA A 252 -19.62 -7.08 -18.22
CA ALA A 252 -18.55 -7.41 -17.29
C ALA A 252 -18.69 -6.54 -16.02
N SER A 253 -19.29 -7.12 -14.99
CA SER A 253 -19.46 -6.47 -13.69
C SER A 253 -18.10 -6.34 -13.00
N LEU A 254 -17.98 -5.41 -12.05
CA LEU A 254 -16.79 -5.31 -11.19
C LEU A 254 -16.46 -6.65 -10.52
N GLU A 255 -17.52 -7.38 -10.16
CA GLU A 255 -17.42 -8.67 -9.52
C GLU A 255 -16.79 -9.71 -10.45
N ASN A 256 -17.14 -9.70 -11.74
CA ASN A 256 -16.55 -10.62 -12.72
C ASN A 256 -15.04 -10.41 -12.82
N VAL A 257 -14.57 -9.16 -12.87
CA VAL A 257 -13.14 -8.85 -12.95
C VAL A 257 -12.40 -9.31 -11.69
N ARG A 258 -13.00 -9.14 -10.50
CA ARG A 258 -12.43 -9.63 -9.24
C ARG A 258 -12.37 -11.16 -9.19
N GLN A 259 -13.45 -11.83 -9.58
CA GLN A 259 -13.53 -13.29 -9.61
C GLN A 259 -12.51 -13.90 -10.56
N GLU A 260 -12.27 -13.27 -11.70
CA GLU A 260 -11.22 -13.71 -12.61
C GLU A 260 -9.82 -13.51 -12.05
N LEU A 261 -9.55 -12.36 -11.42
CA LEU A 261 -8.26 -12.14 -10.74
C LEU A 261 -8.03 -13.21 -9.68
N ILE A 262 -9.04 -13.51 -8.86
CA ILE A 262 -9.01 -14.61 -7.89
C ILE A 262 -8.71 -15.94 -8.58
N GLY A 263 -9.45 -16.26 -9.65
CA GLY A 263 -9.27 -17.50 -10.40
C GLY A 263 -7.90 -17.63 -11.06
N GLN A 264 -7.27 -16.53 -11.48
CA GLN A 264 -5.90 -16.54 -11.98
C GLN A 264 -4.88 -16.78 -10.86
N ILE A 265 -5.06 -16.16 -9.69
CA ILE A 265 -4.18 -16.33 -8.52
C ILE A 265 -4.26 -17.77 -7.98
N GLN A 266 -5.46 -18.36 -7.98
CA GLN A 266 -5.68 -19.74 -7.54
C GLN A 266 -4.89 -20.78 -8.33
N ARG A 267 -4.47 -20.47 -9.56
CA ARG A 267 -3.68 -21.38 -10.41
C ARG A 267 -2.22 -21.50 -9.96
N PHE A 268 -1.77 -20.70 -9.00
CA PHE A 268 -0.38 -20.69 -8.53
C PHE A 268 -0.05 -21.79 -7.50
N ASP A 269 -0.79 -22.91 -7.50
CA ASP A 269 -0.56 -24.11 -6.66
C ASP A 269 -0.19 -23.78 -5.19
N SER A 270 -1.02 -22.97 -4.54
CA SER A 270 -0.87 -22.58 -3.14
C SER A 270 -2.16 -22.84 -2.36
N PRO A 271 -2.11 -23.14 -1.04
CA PRO A 271 -3.32 -23.21 -0.22
C PRO A 271 -4.01 -21.84 -0.15
N PHE A 272 -4.94 -21.62 -1.08
CA PHE A 272 -5.75 -20.41 -1.17
C PHE A 272 -6.98 -20.54 -0.26
N SER A 273 -6.93 -19.92 0.91
CA SER A 273 -8.01 -20.02 1.91
C SER A 273 -9.36 -19.52 1.38
N GLU A 274 -10.48 -20.04 1.91
CA GLU A 274 -11.82 -19.52 1.57
C GLU A 274 -11.95 -18.03 1.89
N ALA A 275 -11.30 -17.57 2.96
CA ALA A 275 -11.26 -16.15 3.31
C ALA A 275 -10.54 -15.31 2.25
N ALA A 276 -9.50 -15.85 1.60
CA ALA A 276 -8.79 -15.18 0.51
C ALA A 276 -9.62 -15.11 -0.78
N LYS A 277 -10.65 -15.96 -0.95
CA LYS A 277 -11.59 -15.90 -2.08
C LYS A 277 -12.56 -14.72 -2.02
N ASN A 278 -12.55 -13.93 -0.95
CA ASN A 278 -13.44 -12.80 -0.79
C ASN A 278 -13.12 -11.68 -1.83
N PRO A 279 -14.02 -11.40 -2.79
CA PRO A 279 -13.79 -10.40 -3.85
C PRO A 279 -13.56 -8.98 -3.32
N LYS A 280 -14.03 -8.68 -2.11
CA LYS A 280 -13.83 -7.39 -1.45
C LYS A 280 -12.37 -7.12 -1.06
N LEU A 281 -11.49 -8.11 -1.18
CA LEU A 281 -10.04 -7.97 -0.95
C LEU A 281 -9.29 -7.51 -2.20
N TYR A 282 -9.93 -7.55 -3.38
CA TYR A 282 -9.31 -7.30 -4.68
C TYR A 282 -9.78 -5.98 -5.29
N PHE A 283 -8.81 -5.16 -5.67
CA PHE A 283 -9.03 -3.81 -6.17
C PHE A 283 -8.34 -3.65 -7.52
N PRO A 284 -9.01 -4.04 -8.63
CA PRO A 284 -8.55 -3.70 -9.97
C PRO A 284 -8.73 -2.21 -10.21
N LEU A 285 -7.62 -1.48 -10.26
CA LEU A 285 -7.57 -0.03 -10.42
C LEU A 285 -6.90 0.36 -11.74
N GLU A 286 -7.20 1.60 -12.15
CA GLU A 286 -6.64 2.26 -13.32
C GLU A 286 -6.48 3.75 -13.00
N PHE A 287 -5.28 4.26 -13.24
CA PHE A 287 -4.88 5.62 -12.88
C PHE A 287 -3.62 6.04 -13.67
N GLY A 288 -3.33 7.33 -13.66
CA GLY A 288 -2.17 7.89 -14.36
C GLY A 288 -2.34 7.95 -15.88
N ASP A 289 -1.21 8.02 -16.58
CA ASP A 289 -1.18 8.30 -18.03
C ASP A 289 -1.74 7.18 -18.89
N SER A 290 -1.71 5.94 -18.43
CA SER A 290 -2.35 4.81 -19.13
C SER A 290 -3.86 5.02 -19.25
N TRP A 291 -4.49 5.59 -18.22
CA TRP A 291 -5.91 5.90 -18.24
C TRP A 291 -6.24 7.12 -19.11
N ARG A 292 -5.39 8.16 -19.09
CA ARG A 292 -5.53 9.32 -19.99
C ARG A 292 -5.44 8.91 -21.46
N LYS A 293 -4.49 8.04 -21.80
CA LYS A 293 -4.39 7.49 -23.16
C LYS A 293 -5.66 6.76 -23.60
N VAL A 294 -6.34 6.07 -22.68
CA VAL A 294 -7.63 5.42 -22.98
C VAL A 294 -8.73 6.46 -23.22
N GLU A 295 -8.74 7.57 -22.48
CA GLU A 295 -9.66 8.70 -22.73
C GLU A 295 -9.49 9.29 -24.13
N GLU A 296 -8.24 9.49 -24.56
CA GLU A 296 -7.89 10.06 -25.86
C GLU A 296 -8.13 9.09 -27.02
N THR A 297 -7.71 7.84 -26.87
CA THR A 297 -7.72 6.86 -27.97
C THR A 297 -9.03 6.06 -28.07
N GLN A 298 -9.79 5.95 -26.97
CA GLN A 298 -10.98 5.09 -26.88
C GLN A 298 -12.06 5.72 -25.97
N PRO A 299 -12.62 6.88 -26.35
CA PRO A 299 -13.51 7.67 -25.49
C PRO A 299 -14.78 6.93 -25.07
N ASP A 300 -15.32 6.04 -25.90
CA ASP A 300 -16.53 5.27 -25.58
C ASP A 300 -16.28 4.23 -24.48
N PHE A 301 -15.14 3.54 -24.54
CA PHE A 301 -14.70 2.62 -23.48
C PHE A 301 -14.45 3.39 -22.18
N TYR A 302 -13.79 4.54 -22.27
CA TYR A 302 -13.55 5.42 -21.13
C TYR A 302 -14.86 5.87 -20.47
N ARG A 303 -15.84 6.36 -21.24
CA ARG A 303 -17.15 6.80 -20.70
C ARG A 303 -17.90 5.67 -19.99
N LEU A 304 -17.87 4.47 -20.55
CA LEU A 304 -18.52 3.29 -19.97
C LEU A 304 -17.90 2.85 -18.63
N PHE A 305 -16.59 3.06 -18.45
CA PHE A 305 -15.85 2.56 -17.29
C PHE A 305 -15.46 3.62 -16.24
N ARG A 306 -15.43 4.91 -16.60
CA ARG A 306 -15.09 6.01 -15.70
C ARG A 306 -15.97 6.07 -14.44
N PRO A 307 -17.30 5.86 -14.49
CA PRO A 307 -18.12 5.84 -13.27
C PRO A 307 -17.73 4.68 -12.34
N ARG A 308 -17.42 3.51 -12.92
CA ARG A 308 -17.01 2.31 -12.19
C ARG A 308 -15.62 2.48 -11.57
N SER A 309 -14.68 3.13 -12.26
CA SER A 309 -13.35 3.42 -11.72
C SER A 309 -13.40 4.43 -10.56
N ARG A 310 -14.24 5.47 -10.65
CA ARG A 310 -14.44 6.42 -9.55
C ARG A 310 -15.09 5.77 -8.31
N LEU A 311 -16.10 4.91 -8.51
CA LEU A 311 -16.72 4.18 -7.40
C LEU A 311 -15.71 3.26 -6.70
N ARG A 312 -14.88 2.55 -7.47
CA ARG A 312 -13.79 1.69 -6.93
C ARG A 312 -12.83 2.47 -6.03
N ARG A 313 -12.40 3.65 -6.45
CA ARG A 313 -11.51 4.52 -5.66
C ARG A 313 -12.15 4.94 -4.34
N ARG A 314 -13.42 5.33 -4.37
CA ARG A 314 -14.18 5.68 -3.16
C ARG A 314 -14.33 4.47 -2.22
N THR A 315 -14.65 3.29 -2.74
CA THR A 315 -14.78 2.07 -1.92
C THR A 315 -13.44 1.66 -1.31
N PHE A 316 -12.36 1.76 -2.07
CA PHE A 316 -11.02 1.47 -1.58
C PHE A 316 -10.59 2.47 -0.50
N SER A 317 -10.80 3.77 -0.75
CA SER A 317 -10.53 4.83 0.22
C SER A 317 -11.34 4.64 1.53
N ALA A 318 -12.63 4.31 1.41
CA ALA A 318 -13.47 3.97 2.56
C ALA A 318 -12.99 2.70 3.29
N THR A 319 -12.43 1.72 2.57
CA THR A 319 -11.85 0.51 3.18
C THR A 319 -10.61 0.85 4.00
N CYS A 320 -9.72 1.68 3.47
CA CYS A 320 -8.54 2.16 4.21
C CYS A 320 -8.94 2.97 5.45
N THR A 321 -9.97 3.81 5.35
CA THR A 321 -10.43 4.66 6.46
C THR A 321 -11.18 3.88 7.54
N ASN A 322 -12.08 2.95 7.16
CA ASN A 322 -12.88 2.16 8.11
C ASN A 322 -12.05 1.18 8.95
N LEU A 323 -10.81 0.85 8.52
CA LEU A 323 -9.87 0.08 9.32
C LEU A 323 -9.35 0.86 10.53
N SER A 324 -9.42 2.20 10.51
CA SER A 324 -9.14 3.08 11.66
C SER A 324 -10.14 2.91 12.81
N LEU A 325 -11.24 2.18 12.61
CA LEU A 325 -12.31 1.98 13.59
C LEU A 325 -12.42 0.53 14.12
N ARG A 326 -11.46 -0.37 13.83
CA ARG A 326 -11.49 -1.76 14.34
C ARG A 326 -10.20 -2.18 15.05
N SER A 327 -10.11 -1.71 16.29
CA SER A 327 -9.85 -2.40 17.58
C SER A 327 -9.58 -3.95 17.56
N PRO A 328 -8.96 -4.51 18.62
CA PRO A 328 -7.91 -5.56 18.74
C PRO A 328 -8.15 -6.97 18.15
N VAL A 329 -9.21 -7.19 17.39
CA VAL A 329 -9.58 -8.51 16.83
C VAL A 329 -8.58 -8.99 15.77
N SER A 330 -7.95 -8.07 15.02
CA SER A 330 -6.93 -8.42 14.02
C SER A 330 -5.65 -9.01 14.64
N MET A 331 -5.35 -8.68 15.90
CA MET A 331 -4.15 -9.12 16.61
C MET A 331 -4.31 -10.52 17.20
N ALA A 332 -5.48 -10.82 17.76
CA ALA A 332 -5.80 -12.17 18.26
C ALA A 332 -5.79 -13.21 17.13
N HIS A 333 -6.26 -12.84 15.94
CA HIS A 333 -6.27 -13.73 14.77
C HIS A 333 -4.86 -14.00 14.22
N LEU A 334 -3.99 -12.98 14.16
CA LEU A 334 -2.59 -13.14 13.75
C LEU A 334 -1.84 -14.13 14.64
N MET A 335 -2.12 -14.08 15.95
CA MET A 335 -1.48 -14.90 16.97
C MET A 335 -1.97 -16.36 16.97
N GLN A 336 -3.25 -16.60 16.67
CA GLN A 336 -3.77 -17.96 16.50
C GLN A 336 -3.16 -18.66 15.28
N THR A 337 -2.94 -17.96 14.16
CA THR A 337 -2.39 -18.56 12.94
C THR A 337 -0.91 -18.93 13.09
N LEU A 338 -0.12 -18.13 13.82
CA LEU A 338 1.29 -18.45 14.12
C LEU A 338 1.46 -19.65 15.05
N ARG A 339 0.44 -20.00 15.86
CA ARG A 339 0.44 -21.22 16.68
C ARG A 339 0.18 -22.50 15.89
N SER A 340 -0.60 -22.43 14.82
CA SER A 340 -0.91 -23.59 13.95
C SER A 340 0.20 -23.92 12.93
N ALA A 341 1.26 -23.11 12.89
CA ALA A 341 2.40 -23.27 11.98
C ALA A 341 3.67 -23.82 12.67
N ASN A 342 3.57 -24.21 13.96
CA ASN A 342 4.61 -24.92 14.70
C ASN A 342 4.20 -26.35 15.01
#